data_AF-A0A496Y5X9-F1
#
_entry.id   AF-A0A496Y5X9-F1
#
_cell.length_a   1.000
_cell.length_b   1.000
_cell.length_c   1.000
_cell.angle_alpha   90.00
_cell.angle_beta   90.00
_cell.angle_gamma   90.00
#
_symmetry.space_group_name_H-M   'P 1'
#
loop_
_entity.id
_entity.type
_entity.pdbx_description
1 polymer ?
#
loop_
_entity_poly.entity_id
_entity_poly.type
_entity_poly.pdbx_seq_one_letter_code
_entity_poly.pdbx_strand_id
1 'polypeptide(L)'
;MITRFLERLARRLNKIKPHLVRSAAVKPEIATAYEVFGQDWPRWIKKGILDLVLPMAYSTDPEVVYNQIEKACREVGANHVWAGLRAYDVPVSGVVHRVRKLAPLNLGGYSFFSYDGVKNSPLFFKRVGESFLKR
;
A
#
# COMPACT_ATOMS: atom_id res chain seq x y z
N MET A 1 17.72 0.72 13.94
CA MET A 1 17.27 -0.52 14.63
C MET A 1 16.36 -1.36 13.73
N ILE A 2 15.27 -0.81 13.19
CA ILE A 2 14.31 -1.51 12.30
C ILE A 2 14.96 -1.99 10.99
N THR A 3 15.66 -1.11 10.26
CA THR A 3 16.31 -1.47 8.98
C THR A 3 17.27 -2.65 9.12
N ARG A 4 18.12 -2.66 10.16
CA ARG A 4 19.08 -3.75 10.40
C ARG A 4 18.39 -5.08 10.73
N PHE A 5 17.25 -5.03 11.42
CA PHE A 5 16.43 -6.21 11.65
C PHE A 5 15.86 -6.75 10.33
N LEU A 6 15.25 -5.88 9.51
CA LEU A 6 14.71 -6.27 8.21
C LEU A 6 15.79 -6.84 7.27
N GLU A 7 16.97 -6.23 7.22
CA GLU A 7 18.11 -6.75 6.45
C GLU A 7 18.52 -8.16 6.89
N ARG A 8 18.56 -8.43 8.21
CA ARG A 8 18.86 -9.77 8.74
C ARG A 8 17.76 -10.78 8.41
N LEU A 9 16.50 -10.37 8.53
CA LEU A 9 15.35 -11.20 8.21
C LEU A 9 15.34 -11.56 6.73
N ALA A 10 15.48 -10.56 5.84
CA ALA A 10 15.58 -10.72 4.40
C ALA A 10 16.67 -11.73 4.01
N ARG A 11 17.89 -11.59 4.55
CA ARG A 11 18.98 -12.54 4.28
C ARG A 11 18.66 -13.98 4.70
N ARG A 12 17.93 -14.17 5.81
CA ARG A 12 17.52 -15.50 6.28
C ARG A 12 16.42 -16.07 5.39
N LEU A 13 15.40 -15.28 5.10
CA LEU A 13 14.29 -15.70 4.24
C LEU A 13 14.78 -16.07 2.83
N ASN A 14 15.71 -15.32 2.26
CA ASN A 14 16.25 -15.62 0.93
C ASN A 14 16.95 -16.99 0.87
N LYS A 15 17.51 -17.48 1.98
CA LYS A 15 18.11 -18.83 2.05
C LYS A 15 17.08 -19.95 2.17
N ILE A 16 15.89 -19.65 2.70
CA ILE A 16 14.84 -20.64 2.99
C ILE A 16 13.84 -20.70 1.82
N LYS A 17 13.39 -19.53 1.37
CA LYS A 17 12.37 -19.36 0.32
C LYS A 17 12.69 -18.09 -0.48
N PRO A 18 13.59 -18.17 -1.49
CA PRO A 18 14.09 -17.00 -2.21
C PRO A 18 13.02 -16.20 -2.98
N HIS A 19 11.87 -16.81 -3.26
CA HIS A 19 10.75 -16.18 -3.96
C HIS A 19 9.62 -15.74 -3.02
N LEU A 20 9.85 -15.74 -1.71
CA LEU A 20 8.86 -15.23 -0.76
C LEU A 20 8.76 -13.71 -0.88
N VAL A 21 7.59 -13.21 -1.29
CA VAL A 21 7.30 -11.77 -1.33
C VAL A 21 7.33 -11.20 0.10
N ARG A 22 8.10 -10.13 0.28
CA ARG A 22 8.24 -9.39 1.53
C ARG A 22 7.59 -8.03 1.35
N SER A 23 6.57 -7.78 2.14
CA SER A 23 5.82 -6.51 2.11
C SER A 23 5.69 -5.90 3.48
N ALA A 24 5.49 -4.59 3.54
CA ALA A 24 5.15 -3.90 4.79
C ALA A 24 4.09 -2.81 4.57
N ALA A 25 3.14 -2.70 5.50
CA ALA A 25 2.27 -1.54 5.61
C ALA A 25 3.03 -0.39 6.29
N VAL A 26 3.07 0.77 5.65
CA VAL A 26 3.94 1.89 6.05
C VAL A 26 3.16 3.19 6.16
N LYS A 27 3.74 4.16 6.88
CA LYS A 27 3.17 5.51 6.91
C LYS A 27 3.31 6.15 5.53
N PRO A 28 2.24 6.80 5.02
CA PRO A 28 2.20 7.26 3.65
C PRO A 28 3.06 8.50 3.39
N GLU A 29 3.30 9.33 4.40
CA GLU A 29 4.23 10.46 4.29
C GLU A 29 5.66 10.01 4.61
N ILE A 30 6.57 10.11 3.63
CA ILE A 30 7.95 9.60 3.70
C ILE A 30 8.72 10.23 4.86
N ALA A 31 8.66 11.56 5.00
CA ALA A 31 9.41 12.27 6.03
C ALA A 31 8.96 11.84 7.43
N THR A 32 7.65 11.88 7.68
CA THR A 32 7.07 11.44 8.94
C THR A 32 7.34 9.96 9.20
N ALA A 33 7.26 9.10 8.18
CA ALA A 33 7.57 7.68 8.29
C ALA A 33 8.98 7.47 8.85
N TYR A 34 9.96 8.21 8.33
CA TYR A 34 11.34 8.13 8.78
C TYR A 34 11.55 8.77 10.16
N GLU A 35 11.19 10.04 10.31
CA GLU A 35 11.56 10.87 11.47
C GLU A 35 10.82 10.45 12.75
N VAL A 36 9.55 10.06 12.63
CA VAL A 36 8.70 9.75 13.79
C VAL A 36 8.60 8.24 14.02
N PHE A 37 8.53 7.45 12.95
CA PHE A 37 8.26 6.01 13.04
C PHE A 37 9.48 5.14 12.73
N GLY A 38 10.62 5.72 12.34
CA GLY A 38 11.83 4.97 11.98
C GLY A 38 11.68 4.08 10.74
N GLN A 39 10.68 4.37 9.90
CA GLN A 39 10.35 3.62 8.69
C GLN A 39 11.06 4.22 7.47
N ASP A 40 12.28 3.77 7.23
CA ASP A 40 13.06 4.09 6.03
C ASP A 40 12.63 3.22 4.83
N TRP A 41 11.32 3.18 4.55
CA TRP A 41 10.75 2.27 3.57
C TRP A 41 11.17 2.52 2.11
N PRO A 42 11.50 3.75 1.67
CA PRO A 42 12.08 3.94 0.35
C PRO A 42 13.41 3.19 0.20
N ARG A 43 14.28 3.28 1.21
CA ARG A 43 15.55 2.56 1.23
C ARG A 43 15.34 1.05 1.32
N TRP A 44 14.31 0.58 2.02
CA TRP A 44 14.00 -0.85 2.10
C TRP A 44 13.66 -1.43 0.72
N ILE A 45 12.89 -0.72 -0.10
CA ILE A 45 12.62 -1.12 -1.49
C ILE A 45 13.89 -1.03 -2.35
N LYS A 46 14.59 0.12 -2.33
CA LYS A 46 15.79 0.35 -3.16
C LYS A 46 16.92 -0.65 -2.89
N LYS A 47 17.00 -1.21 -1.67
CA LYS A 47 17.96 -2.26 -1.30
C LYS A 47 17.45 -3.69 -1.52
N GLY A 48 16.23 -3.89 -1.99
CA GLY A 48 15.61 -5.21 -2.11
C GLY A 48 15.41 -5.93 -0.78
N ILE A 49 15.26 -5.17 0.32
CA ILE A 49 14.92 -5.70 1.64
C ILE A 49 13.43 -6.07 1.68
N LEU A 50 12.61 -5.21 1.08
CA LEU A 50 11.21 -5.47 0.79
C LEU A 50 11.01 -5.46 -0.73
N ASP A 51 10.01 -6.19 -1.18
CA ASP A 51 9.63 -6.29 -2.60
C ASP A 51 8.51 -5.30 -2.93
N LEU A 52 7.62 -5.01 -1.99
CA LEU A 52 6.58 -3.98 -2.13
C LEU A 52 6.21 -3.33 -0.78
N VAL A 53 5.60 -2.16 -0.84
CA VAL A 53 5.07 -1.43 0.31
C VAL A 53 3.58 -1.14 0.13
N LEU A 54 2.88 -1.03 1.26
CA LEU A 54 1.49 -0.63 1.32
C LEU A 54 1.35 0.68 2.12
N PRO A 55 1.54 1.86 1.50
CA PRO A 55 1.28 3.13 2.17
C PRO A 55 -0.16 3.17 2.70
N MET A 56 -0.32 3.39 4.01
CA MET A 56 -1.63 3.46 4.68
C MET A 56 -2.27 4.85 4.44
N ALA A 57 -2.67 5.11 3.20
CA ALA A 57 -3.31 6.36 2.76
C ALA A 57 -4.79 6.40 3.17
N TYR A 58 -5.02 6.55 4.48
CA TYR A 58 -6.36 6.42 5.10
C TYR A 58 -7.15 7.73 5.22
N SER A 59 -6.69 8.80 4.54
CA SER A 59 -7.45 10.04 4.46
C SER A 59 -8.81 9.79 3.79
N THR A 60 -9.83 10.48 4.29
CA THR A 60 -11.14 10.53 3.63
C THR A 60 -11.15 11.46 2.42
N ASP A 61 -10.16 12.34 2.29
CA ASP A 61 -9.97 13.20 1.11
C ASP A 61 -9.27 12.42 -0.03
N PRO A 62 -9.92 12.23 -1.19
CA PRO A 62 -9.32 11.55 -2.34
C PRO A 62 -8.06 12.22 -2.90
N GLU A 63 -7.92 13.54 -2.81
CA GLU A 63 -6.72 14.25 -3.28
C GLU A 63 -5.52 13.96 -2.39
N VAL A 64 -5.72 13.96 -1.08
CA VAL A 64 -4.67 13.58 -0.11
C VAL A 64 -4.19 12.16 -0.38
N VAL A 65 -5.13 11.23 -0.61
CA VAL A 65 -4.79 9.83 -0.96
C VAL A 65 -4.01 9.76 -2.26
N TYR A 66 -4.46 10.45 -3.30
CA TYR A 66 -3.77 10.47 -4.60
C TYR A 66 -2.34 11.00 -4.47
N ASN A 67 -2.15 12.16 -3.83
CA ASN A 67 -0.83 12.79 -3.68
C ASN A 67 0.14 11.90 -2.89
N GLN A 68 -0.33 11.25 -1.83
CA GLN A 68 0.48 10.31 -1.04
C GLN A 68 0.95 9.12 -1.89
N ILE A 69 0.04 8.50 -2.64
CA ILE A 69 0.36 7.34 -3.46
C ILE A 69 1.21 7.72 -4.67
N GLU A 70 0.93 8.84 -5.34
CA GLU A 70 1.74 9.34 -6.45
C GLU A 70 3.18 9.62 -5.99
N LYS A 71 3.36 10.30 -4.85
CA LYS A 71 4.69 10.56 -4.28
C LYS A 71 5.44 9.26 -3.98
N ALA A 72 4.76 8.25 -3.41
CA ALA A 72 5.35 6.95 -3.20
C ALA A 72 5.78 6.27 -4.52
N CYS A 73 4.94 6.35 -5.55
CA CYS A 73 5.27 5.80 -6.88
C CYS A 73 6.46 6.50 -7.52
N ARG A 74 6.59 7.82 -7.37
CA ARG A 74 7.76 8.57 -7.86
C ARG A 74 9.05 8.18 -7.13
N GLU A 75 8.95 7.84 -5.85
CA GLU A 75 10.11 7.51 -5.01
C GLU A 75 10.65 6.09 -5.25
N VAL A 76 9.77 5.10 -5.46
CA VAL A 76 10.18 3.68 -5.55
C VAL A 76 9.67 2.94 -6.79
N GLY A 77 8.86 3.57 -7.64
CA GLY A 77 8.21 2.93 -8.80
C GLY A 77 6.86 2.30 -8.47
N ALA A 78 5.88 2.47 -9.35
CA ALA A 78 4.49 2.06 -9.12
C ALA A 78 4.32 0.54 -8.88
N ASN A 79 5.15 -0.30 -9.51
CA ASN A 79 5.13 -1.76 -9.34
C ASN A 79 5.44 -2.21 -7.91
N HIS A 80 6.15 -1.37 -7.13
CA HIS A 80 6.48 -1.64 -5.73
C HIS A 80 5.42 -1.11 -4.74
N VAL A 81 4.37 -0.47 -5.22
CA VAL A 81 3.37 0.20 -4.38
C VAL A 81 2.02 -0.47 -4.52
N TRP A 82 1.47 -0.92 -3.40
CA TRP A 82 0.05 -1.27 -3.29
C TRP A 82 -0.65 -0.18 -2.49
N ALA A 83 -1.71 0.43 -3.03
CA ALA A 83 -2.43 1.46 -2.30
C ALA A 83 -3.19 0.87 -1.10
N GLY A 84 -2.78 1.23 0.12
CA GLY A 84 -3.48 0.89 1.36
C GLY A 84 -4.62 1.87 1.59
N LEU A 85 -5.86 1.42 1.42
CA LEU A 85 -7.07 2.24 1.48
C LEU A 85 -7.94 1.89 2.68
N ARG A 86 -8.48 2.92 3.32
CA ARG A 86 -9.52 2.80 4.34
C ARG A 86 -10.85 2.41 3.71
N ALA A 87 -11.51 1.41 4.28
CA ALA A 87 -12.77 0.83 3.82
C ALA A 87 -13.79 0.56 4.95
N TYR A 88 -13.37 0.54 6.22
CA TYR A 88 -14.20 0.09 7.35
C TYR A 88 -15.33 1.04 7.78
N ASP A 89 -15.24 2.32 7.43
CA ASP A 89 -16.21 3.36 7.84
C ASP A 89 -16.41 4.42 6.75
N VAL A 90 -16.31 3.99 5.49
CA VAL A 90 -16.54 4.85 4.33
C VAL A 90 -17.58 4.21 3.41
N PRO A 91 -18.42 4.99 2.72
CA PRO A 91 -19.33 4.46 1.72
C PRO A 91 -18.58 3.72 0.62
N VAL A 92 -19.15 2.62 0.11
CA VAL A 92 -18.58 1.84 -1.00
C VAL A 92 -18.28 2.72 -2.22
N SER A 93 -19.13 3.71 -2.51
CA SER A 93 -18.92 4.69 -3.58
C SER A 93 -17.64 5.51 -3.38
N GLY A 94 -17.30 5.87 -2.14
CA GLY A 94 -16.07 6.58 -1.81
C GLY A 94 -14.82 5.73 -2.04
N VAL A 95 -14.88 4.43 -1.71
CA VAL A 95 -13.79 3.49 -2.01
C VAL A 95 -13.59 3.36 -3.52
N VAL A 96 -14.68 3.13 -4.27
CA VAL A 96 -14.65 3.04 -5.74
C VAL A 96 -14.10 4.32 -6.37
N HIS A 97 -14.49 5.48 -5.86
CA HIS A 97 -13.97 6.77 -6.34
C HIS A 97 -12.44 6.86 -6.17
N ARG A 98 -11.90 6.49 -5.00
CA ARG A 98 -10.44 6.48 -4.77
C ARG A 98 -9.71 5.47 -5.66
N VAL A 99 -10.25 4.26 -5.85
CA VAL A 99 -9.66 3.27 -6.77
C VAL A 99 -9.59 3.81 -8.20
N ARG A 100 -10.67 4.43 -8.69
CA ARG A 100 -10.69 5.04 -10.03
C ARG A 100 -9.71 6.20 -10.16
N LYS A 101 -9.62 7.05 -9.14
CA LYS A 101 -8.68 8.18 -9.11
C LYS A 101 -7.23 7.72 -9.19
N LEU A 102 -6.90 6.59 -8.56
CA LEU A 102 -5.56 6.00 -8.56
C LEU A 102 -5.26 5.13 -9.79
N ALA A 103 -6.26 4.80 -10.61
CA ALA A 103 -6.09 3.91 -11.75
C ALA A 103 -4.99 4.34 -12.75
N PRO A 104 -4.85 5.64 -13.10
CA PRO A 104 -3.79 6.09 -14.02
C PRO A 104 -2.36 5.87 -13.52
N LEU A 105 -2.15 5.70 -12.21
CA LEU A 105 -0.81 5.49 -11.63
C LEU A 105 -0.25 4.09 -11.89
N ASN A 106 -1.05 3.17 -12.44
CA ASN A 106 -0.67 1.78 -12.75
C ASN A 106 0.03 1.06 -11.57
N LEU A 107 -0.57 1.17 -10.39
CA LEU A 107 -0.05 0.58 -9.15
C LEU A 107 0.08 -0.95 -9.25
N GLY A 108 1.05 -1.50 -8.52
CA GLY A 108 1.23 -2.95 -8.37
C GLY A 108 0.05 -3.64 -7.68
N GLY A 109 -0.81 -2.90 -6.96
CA GLY A 109 -2.01 -3.44 -6.33
C GLY A 109 -2.74 -2.49 -5.40
N TYR A 110 -3.73 -3.03 -4.69
CA TYR A 110 -4.54 -2.35 -3.69
C TYR A 110 -4.71 -3.25 -2.46
N SER A 111 -4.80 -2.64 -1.29
CA SER A 111 -5.12 -3.32 -0.03
C SER A 111 -6.17 -2.51 0.71
N PHE A 112 -7.23 -3.16 1.17
CA PHE A 112 -8.38 -2.52 1.80
C PHE A 112 -8.42 -2.85 3.28
N PHE A 113 -8.37 -1.84 4.14
CA PHE A 113 -8.46 -2.01 5.58
C PHE A 113 -9.81 -1.51 6.11
N SER A 114 -10.56 -2.26 6.91
CA SER A 114 -10.30 -3.62 7.40
C SER A 114 -11.28 -4.63 6.81
N TYR A 115 -10.91 -5.91 6.84
CA TYR A 115 -11.81 -7.00 6.46
C TYR A 115 -13.08 -7.02 7.32
N ASP A 116 -12.96 -6.85 8.64
CA ASP A 116 -14.12 -6.84 9.54
C ASP A 116 -15.13 -5.74 9.23
N GLY A 117 -14.66 -4.58 8.75
CA GLY A 117 -15.54 -3.49 8.36
C GLY A 117 -16.33 -3.75 7.06
N VAL A 118 -15.89 -4.70 6.22
CA VAL A 118 -16.51 -4.95 4.91
C VAL A 118 -17.05 -6.36 4.72
N LYS A 119 -16.73 -7.32 5.61
CA LYS A 119 -17.07 -8.75 5.43
C LYS A 119 -18.57 -9.02 5.26
N ASN A 120 -19.42 -8.20 5.86
CA ASN A 120 -20.88 -8.31 5.77
C ASN A 120 -21.50 -7.45 4.65
N SER A 121 -20.69 -6.89 3.75
CA SER A 121 -21.13 -6.06 2.63
C SER A 121 -20.82 -6.75 1.29
N PRO A 122 -21.72 -7.59 0.77
CA PRO A 122 -21.58 -8.15 -0.58
C PRO A 122 -21.43 -7.06 -1.66
N LEU A 123 -22.09 -5.91 -1.44
CA LEU A 123 -21.99 -4.75 -2.33
C LEU A 123 -20.57 -4.21 -2.43
N PHE A 124 -19.81 -4.21 -1.33
CA PHE A 124 -18.40 -3.79 -1.33
C PHE A 124 -17.59 -4.64 -2.30
N PHE A 125 -17.61 -5.98 -2.13
CA PHE A 125 -16.84 -6.90 -2.97
C PHE A 125 -17.25 -6.81 -4.44
N LYS A 126 -18.55 -6.71 -4.73
CA LYS A 126 -19.07 -6.54 -6.09
C LYS A 126 -18.58 -5.24 -6.73
N ARG A 127 -18.84 -4.09 -6.09
CA ARG A 127 -18.58 -2.77 -6.67
C ARG A 127 -17.09 -2.43 -6.78
N VAL A 128 -16.30 -2.85 -5.79
CA VAL A 128 -14.85 -2.70 -5.83
C VAL A 128 -14.26 -3.64 -6.87
N GLY A 129 -14.72 -4.90 -6.96
CA GLY A 129 -14.30 -5.83 -8.01
C GLY A 129 -14.57 -5.29 -9.42
N GLU A 130 -15.77 -4.80 -9.69
CA GLU A 130 -16.15 -4.17 -10.97
C GLU A 130 -15.28 -2.97 -11.33
N SER A 131 -14.70 -2.27 -10.34
CA SER A 131 -13.84 -1.11 -10.59
C SER A 131 -12.49 -1.47 -11.22
N PHE A 132 -12.06 -2.73 -11.13
CA PHE A 132 -10.82 -3.22 -11.74
C PHE A 132 -11.01 -3.74 -13.17
N LEU A 133 -12.23 -4.12 -13.56
CA LEU A 133 -12.55 -4.69 -14.87
C LEU A 133 -12.66 -3.63 -15.99
N LYS A 134 -12.77 -2.34 -15.64
CA LYS A 134 -12.96 -1.24 -16.59
C LYS A 134 -11.64 -0.54 -16.96
N ARG A 135 -10.52 -1.27 -16.94
CA ARG A 135 -9.21 -0.77 -17.38
C ARG A 135 -9.03 -0.96 -18.87
#